data_AF-A0A1I9G8W5-F1
#
_entry.id   AF-A0A1I9G8W5-F1
#
_cell.length_a   1.000
_cell.length_b   1.000
_cell.length_c   1.000
_cell.angle_alpha   90.00
_cell.angle_beta   90.00
_cell.angle_gamma   90.00
#
_symmetry.space_group_name_H-M   'P 1'
#
loop_
_entity.id
_entity.type
_entity.pdbx_description
1 polymer ?
#
loop_
_entity_poly.entity_id
_entity_poly.type
_entity_poly.pdbx_seq_one_letter_code
_entity_poly.pdbx_strand_id
1 'polypeptide(L)'
;MIIEFLCLHAGISTFMTDDSFLHAFVKPIEVKRMTVRERTVLTDILYGKPDKNLPTLFAPSNSYPIGNRFNQEALNEILNIFECKRLIRGCGCRESNSAKFDFDNRKCITIVSGCSSKHTSCE
;
A
#
# COMPACT_ATOMS: atom_id res chain seq x y z
N MET A 1 -10.67 23.32 3.46
CA MET A 1 -10.83 21.91 3.85
C MET A 1 -9.67 21.14 3.24
N ILE A 2 -8.58 20.95 4.00
CA ILE A 2 -7.42 20.22 3.47
C ILE A 2 -7.74 18.73 3.60
N ILE A 3 -7.88 18.06 2.45
CA ILE A 3 -8.00 16.60 2.37
C ILE A 3 -6.60 16.10 2.02
N GLU A 4 -5.88 15.57 3.00
CA GLU A 4 -4.54 15.04 2.77
C GLU A 4 -4.65 13.52 2.60
N PHE A 5 -4.29 13.06 1.40
CA PHE A 5 -4.26 11.66 1.02
C PHE A 5 -2.83 11.19 1.00
N LEU A 6 -2.58 10.01 1.58
CA LEU A 6 -1.36 9.27 1.36
C LEU A 6 -1.56 8.40 0.11
N CYS A 7 -0.79 8.65 -0.96
CA CYS A 7 -0.91 7.93 -2.22
C CYS A 7 0.27 6.99 -2.41
N LEU A 8 0.04 5.67 -2.35
CA LEU A 8 1.08 4.64 -2.50
C LEU A 8 0.64 3.61 -3.54
N HIS A 9 1.58 2.84 -4.10
CA HIS A 9 1.20 1.83 -5.10
C HIS A 9 0.37 0.70 -4.48
N ALA A 10 0.83 0.17 -3.34
CA ALA A 10 0.19 -0.93 -2.63
C ALA A 10 -0.06 -0.57 -1.17
N GLY A 11 0.93 -0.77 -0.28
CA GLY A 11 0.69 -0.75 1.16
C GLY A 11 1.58 0.22 1.93
N ILE A 12 1.43 0.14 3.25
CA ILE A 12 2.24 0.85 4.24
C ILE A 12 3.27 -0.09 4.86
N SER A 13 4.30 0.46 5.49
CA SER A 13 5.39 -0.31 6.12
C SER A 13 5.48 -0.02 7.62
N THR A 14 5.96 -1.01 8.39
CA THR A 14 6.33 -0.85 9.81
C THR A 14 7.40 0.22 10.05
N PHE A 15 8.19 0.53 9.02
CA PHE A 15 9.31 1.46 9.10
C PHE A 15 8.97 2.90 8.66
N MET A 16 7.69 3.18 8.38
CA MET A 16 7.17 4.52 8.09
C MET A 16 6.92 5.31 9.39
N THR A 17 7.98 5.63 10.12
CA THR A 17 7.90 6.33 11.42
C THR A 17 7.82 7.85 11.30
N ASP A 18 8.19 8.39 10.14
CA ASP A 18 8.29 9.81 9.82
C ASP A 18 8.32 9.97 8.30
N ASP A 19 8.30 11.20 7.80
CA ASP A 19 8.37 11.52 6.38
C ASP A 19 9.78 11.55 5.80
N SER A 20 10.83 11.38 6.63
CA SER A 20 12.22 11.42 6.18
C SER A 20 12.53 10.37 5.13
N PHE A 21 11.81 9.24 5.14
CA PHE A 21 11.99 8.17 4.14
C PHE A 21 11.68 8.67 2.71
N LEU A 22 10.77 9.64 2.54
CA LEU A 22 10.45 10.24 1.24
C LEU A 22 11.65 11.03 0.68
N HIS A 23 12.45 11.61 1.57
CA HIS A 23 13.68 12.33 1.25
C HIS A 23 14.90 11.41 1.16
N ALA A 24 14.85 10.23 1.78
CA ALA A 24 15.96 9.28 1.82
C ALA A 24 16.22 8.58 0.47
N PHE A 25 15.22 8.44 -0.40
CA PHE A 25 15.41 7.78 -1.68
C PHE A 25 16.22 8.63 -2.67
N VAL A 26 17.52 8.35 -2.76
CA VAL A 26 18.38 8.84 -3.84
C VAL A 26 17.84 8.33 -5.17
N LYS A 27 17.65 9.24 -6.14
CA LYS A 27 17.19 8.92 -7.50
C LYS A 27 18.37 9.01 -8.48
N PRO A 28 18.58 8.04 -9.39
CA PRO A 28 17.79 6.83 -9.60
C PRO A 28 17.91 5.86 -8.43
N ILE A 29 16.79 5.17 -8.17
CA ILE A 29 16.68 4.22 -7.06
C ILE A 29 17.41 2.92 -7.44
N GLU A 30 18.51 2.62 -6.75
CA GLU A 30 19.27 1.39 -6.93
C GLU A 30 19.21 0.52 -5.68
N VAL A 31 18.73 -0.72 -5.82
CA VAL A 31 18.62 -1.67 -4.70
C VAL A 31 19.95 -1.82 -3.96
N LYS A 32 21.08 -1.86 -4.67
CA LYS A 32 22.43 -2.01 -4.09
C LYS A 32 22.82 -0.88 -3.14
N ARG A 33 22.22 0.31 -3.26
CA ARG A 33 22.55 1.50 -2.48
C ARG A 33 21.60 1.72 -1.30
N MET A 34 20.62 0.83 -1.12
CA MET A 34 19.66 0.89 -0.02
C MET A 34 20.10 0.07 1.18
N THR A 35 19.90 0.64 2.36
CA THR A 35 19.83 -0.07 3.63
C THR A 35 18.70 -1.11 3.63
N VAL A 36 18.77 -2.07 4.54
CA VAL A 36 17.71 -3.07 4.73
C VAL A 36 16.36 -2.40 5.03
N ARG A 37 16.37 -1.33 5.83
CA ARG A 37 15.15 -0.57 6.17
C ARG A 37 14.50 0.03 4.92
N GLU A 38 15.26 0.72 4.07
CA GLU A 38 14.73 1.33 2.84
C GLU A 38 14.19 0.28 1.87
N ARG A 39 14.87 -0.87 1.74
CA ARG A 39 14.38 -1.98 0.92
C ARG A 39 13.05 -2.50 1.44
N THR A 40 12.91 -2.68 2.75
CA THR A 40 11.64 -3.15 3.34
C THR A 40 10.53 -2.13 3.15
N VAL A 41 10.79 -0.84 3.38
CA VAL A 41 9.82 0.24 3.12
C VAL A 41 9.36 0.23 1.68
N LEU A 42 10.29 0.22 0.72
CA LEU A 42 9.95 0.21 -0.69
C LEU A 42 9.20 -1.06 -1.10
N THR A 43 9.59 -2.21 -0.56
CA THR A 43 8.91 -3.48 -0.80
C THR A 43 7.46 -3.41 -0.32
N ASP A 44 7.20 -2.89 0.87
CA ASP A 44 5.85 -2.74 1.41
C ASP A 44 5.02 -1.67 0.64
N ILE A 45 5.65 -0.58 0.19
CA ILE A 45 5.00 0.41 -0.70
C ILE A 45 4.52 -0.25 -1.99
N LEU A 46 5.28 -1.20 -2.53
CA LEU A 46 4.99 -1.85 -3.80
C LEU A 46 4.14 -3.11 -3.66
N TYR A 47 4.17 -3.81 -2.53
CA TYR A 47 3.55 -5.13 -2.38
C TYR A 47 2.68 -5.30 -1.13
N GLY A 48 2.66 -4.32 -0.22
CA GLY A 48 1.90 -4.41 1.01
C GLY A 48 0.39 -4.56 0.78
N LYS A 49 -0.32 -5.20 1.71
CA LYS A 49 -1.71 -5.61 1.53
C LYS A 49 -2.59 -5.35 2.76
N PRO A 50 -3.76 -4.70 2.64
CA PRO A 50 -4.67 -4.56 3.77
C PRO A 50 -5.25 -5.93 4.13
N ASP A 51 -5.38 -6.19 5.43
CA ASP A 51 -6.02 -7.39 5.97
C ASP A 51 -6.87 -7.04 7.18
N LYS A 52 -8.19 -7.05 6.99
CA LYS A 52 -9.17 -6.69 8.01
C LYS A 52 -9.16 -7.66 9.20
N ASN A 53 -8.75 -8.90 8.99
CA ASN A 53 -8.82 -9.96 9.99
C ASN A 53 -7.46 -10.21 10.65
N LEU A 54 -6.46 -9.35 10.40
CA LEU A 54 -5.13 -9.51 10.94
C LEU A 54 -5.09 -9.05 12.42
N PRO A 55 -4.73 -9.95 13.36
CA PRO A 55 -4.78 -9.64 14.80
C PRO A 55 -3.63 -8.73 15.26
N THR A 56 -2.50 -8.73 14.54
CA THR A 56 -1.37 -7.84 14.77
C THR A 56 -1.40 -6.66 13.80
N LEU A 57 -0.70 -5.57 14.13
CA LEU A 57 -0.60 -4.40 13.25
C LEU A 57 -0.08 -4.78 11.86
N PHE A 58 0.98 -5.59 11.83
CA PHE A 58 1.60 -6.08 10.61
C PHE A 58 1.91 -7.57 10.71
N ALA A 59 2.00 -8.24 9.57
CA ALA A 59 2.50 -9.60 9.43
C ALA A 59 2.99 -9.85 8.01
N PRO A 60 3.91 -10.79 7.76
CA PRO A 60 4.28 -11.17 6.40
C PRO A 60 3.06 -11.57 5.55
N SER A 61 3.17 -11.32 4.24
CA SER A 61 2.15 -11.74 3.28
C SER A 61 2.18 -13.25 3.04
N ASN A 62 1.02 -13.90 3.21
CA ASN A 62 0.86 -15.34 3.01
C ASN A 62 0.62 -15.72 1.54
N SER A 63 0.04 -14.81 0.74
CA SER A 63 -0.40 -15.11 -0.64
C SER A 63 0.68 -14.84 -1.68
N TYR A 64 1.55 -13.88 -1.40
CA TYR A 64 2.66 -13.49 -2.25
C TYR A 64 3.80 -13.19 -1.27
N PRO A 65 4.88 -14.00 -1.21
CA PRO A 65 5.88 -13.94 -0.13
C PRO A 65 6.82 -12.73 -0.26
N ILE A 66 6.23 -11.56 -0.50
CA ILE A 66 6.87 -10.27 -0.71
C ILE A 66 5.98 -9.24 -0.02
N GLY A 67 6.59 -8.42 0.84
CA GLY A 67 5.92 -7.38 1.60
C GLY A 67 5.05 -7.88 2.76
N ASN A 68 4.49 -6.93 3.50
CA ASN A 68 3.69 -7.17 4.69
C ASN A 68 2.19 -6.90 4.46
N ARG A 69 1.37 -7.65 5.19
CA ARG A 69 -0.01 -7.32 5.47
C ARG A 69 -0.09 -6.32 6.61
N PHE A 70 -1.12 -5.48 6.60
CA PHE A 70 -1.40 -4.51 7.67
C PHE A 70 -2.89 -4.44 7.98
N ASN A 71 -3.24 -4.21 9.24
CA ASN A 71 -4.63 -4.08 9.68
C ASN A 71 -5.11 -2.61 9.69
N GLN A 72 -6.36 -2.39 10.10
CA GLN A 72 -6.94 -1.04 10.15
C GLN A 72 -6.25 -0.13 11.17
N GLU A 73 -5.76 -0.68 12.28
CA GLU A 73 -5.08 0.08 13.33
C GLU A 73 -3.71 0.57 12.87
N ALA A 74 -2.92 -0.31 12.26
CA ALA A 74 -1.66 0.04 11.61
C ALA A 74 -1.84 1.17 10.58
N LEU A 75 -2.91 1.09 9.79
CA LEU A 75 -3.22 2.17 8.85
C LEU A 75 -3.50 3.49 9.56
N ASN A 76 -4.25 3.48 10.66
CA ASN A 76 -4.54 4.71 11.40
C ASN A 76 -3.26 5.33 11.97
N GLU A 77 -2.34 4.52 12.51
CA GLU A 77 -1.05 5.00 13.02
C GLU A 77 -0.24 5.70 11.93
N ILE A 78 -0.07 5.04 10.78
CA ILE A 78 0.66 5.63 9.66
C ILE A 78 -0.05 6.90 9.16
N LEU A 79 -1.36 6.86 8.96
CA LEU A 79 -2.08 8.07 8.51
C LEU A 79 -1.91 9.25 9.47
N ASN A 80 -1.89 9.01 10.78
CA ASN A 80 -1.63 10.05 11.76
C ASN A 80 -0.20 10.62 11.66
N ILE A 81 0.81 9.76 11.44
CA ILE A 81 2.21 10.19 11.26
C ILE A 81 2.37 11.12 10.06
N PHE A 82 1.67 10.81 8.96
CA PHE A 82 1.72 11.62 7.72
C PHE A 82 0.65 12.72 7.67
N GLU A 83 -0.04 12.98 8.78
CA GLU A 83 -1.16 13.94 8.88
C GLU A 83 -2.26 13.74 7.83
N CYS A 84 -2.35 12.53 7.28
CA CYS A 84 -3.27 12.14 6.22
C CYS A 84 -4.57 11.55 6.78
N LYS A 85 -5.66 11.64 6.01
CA LYS A 85 -6.96 11.07 6.40
C LYS A 85 -7.23 9.70 5.79
N ARG A 86 -6.66 9.44 4.61
CA ARG A 86 -6.95 8.25 3.81
C ARG A 86 -5.73 7.83 3.02
N LEU A 87 -5.59 6.51 2.82
CA LEU A 87 -4.67 5.88 1.88
C LEU A 87 -5.40 5.63 0.56
N ILE A 88 -4.82 6.10 -0.54
CA ILE A 88 -5.18 5.71 -1.90
C ILE A 88 -4.10 4.76 -2.42
N ARG A 89 -4.52 3.58 -2.88
CA ARG A 89 -3.64 2.54 -3.44
C ARG A 89 -4.17 1.97 -4.76
N GLY A 90 -3.30 1.31 -5.52
CA GLY A 90 -3.63 0.73 -6.84
C GLY A 90 -3.54 -0.80 -6.93
N CYS A 91 -2.80 -1.45 -6.04
CA CYS A 91 -2.54 -2.89 -6.12
C CYS A 91 -3.62 -3.71 -5.40
N GLY A 92 -3.91 -4.93 -5.86
CA GLY A 92 -4.65 -5.95 -5.07
C GLY A 92 -6.12 -6.20 -5.42
N CYS A 93 -6.68 -5.51 -6.42
CA CYS A 93 -8.02 -5.78 -6.93
C CYS A 93 -7.97 -6.22 -8.40
N ARG A 94 -8.75 -7.25 -8.75
CA ARG A 94 -8.80 -7.87 -10.09
C ARG A 94 -9.98 -7.38 -10.93
N GLU A 95 -10.87 -6.60 -10.34
CA GLU A 95 -12.02 -6.04 -11.03
C GLU A 95 -11.58 -4.77 -11.78
N SER A 96 -11.85 -4.73 -13.07
CA SER A 96 -11.49 -3.60 -13.92
C SER A 96 -12.36 -2.37 -13.65
N ASN A 97 -11.75 -1.18 -13.72
CA ASN A 97 -12.41 0.12 -13.61
C ASN A 97 -13.26 0.29 -12.35
N SER A 98 -12.76 -0.17 -11.20
CA SER A 98 -13.49 -0.14 -9.92
C SER A 98 -12.70 0.58 -8.82
N ALA A 99 -13.45 1.01 -7.79
CA ALA A 99 -12.90 1.50 -6.54
C ALA A 99 -13.51 0.70 -5.39
N LYS A 100 -12.67 0.30 -4.43
CA LYS A 100 -13.06 -0.51 -3.27
C LYS A 100 -12.53 0.11 -1.98
N PHE A 101 -13.30 -0.01 -0.91
CA PHE A 101 -12.84 0.27 0.45
C PHE A 101 -12.38 -1.02 1.13
N ASP A 102 -11.11 -1.09 1.54
CA ASP A 102 -10.55 -2.33 2.12
C ASP A 102 -10.88 -2.53 3.59
N PHE A 103 -11.29 -1.46 4.29
CA PHE A 103 -11.69 -1.46 5.69
C PHE A 103 -13.03 -0.73 5.90
N ASP A 104 -13.71 -1.02 7.01
CA ASP A 104 -15.05 -0.50 7.30
C ASP A 104 -15.07 1.01 7.48
N ASN A 105 -13.99 1.59 8.01
CA ASN A 105 -13.85 3.03 8.19
C ASN A 105 -13.61 3.81 6.90
N ARG A 106 -13.54 3.12 5.74
CA ARG A 106 -13.32 3.69 4.41
C ARG A 106 -12.04 4.54 4.27
N LYS A 107 -11.04 4.31 5.14
CA LYS A 107 -9.75 5.01 5.09
C LYS A 107 -8.74 4.39 4.12
N CYS A 108 -8.92 3.15 3.70
CA CYS A 108 -8.11 2.51 2.66
C CYS A 108 -8.94 2.36 1.38
N ILE A 109 -8.50 3.02 0.31
CA ILE A 109 -9.18 3.04 -0.98
C ILE A 109 -8.27 2.37 -2.00
N THR A 110 -8.72 1.25 -2.57
CA THR A 110 -8.08 0.61 -3.73
C THR A 110 -8.76 1.08 -5.01
N ILE A 111 -7.97 1.61 -5.96
CA ILE A 111 -8.41 2.05 -7.28
C ILE A 111 -7.79 1.13 -8.34
N VAL A 112 -8.60 0.57 -9.23
CA VAL A 112 -8.13 -0.21 -10.38
C VAL A 112 -8.58 0.45 -11.66
N SER A 113 -7.63 0.97 -12.43
CA SER A 113 -7.85 1.56 -13.76
C SER A 113 -7.50 0.60 -14.91
N GLY A 114 -6.95 -0.58 -14.59
CA GLY A 114 -6.63 -1.59 -15.58
C GLY A 114 -7.90 -2.23 -16.14
N CYS A 115 -8.13 -2.09 -17.44
CA CYS A 115 -9.22 -2.76 -18.14
C CYS A 115 -8.68 -4.02 -18.83
N SER A 116 -8.95 -5.20 -18.26
CA SER A 116 -8.74 -6.44 -19.01
C SER A 116 -9.86 -6.54 -20.04
N SER A 117 -9.57 -6.24 -21.30
CA SER A 117 -10.41 -6.73 -22.39
C SER A 117 -10.42 -8.25 -22.27
N LYS A 118 -11.56 -8.83 -21.88
CA LYS A 118 -11.79 -10.27 -22.05
C LYS A 118 -11.44 -10.56 -23.50
N HIS A 119 -10.37 -11.29 -23.76
CA HIS A 119 -10.18 -11.90 -25.06
C HIS A 119 -11.35 -12.87 -25.21
N THR A 120 -12.44 -12.42 -25.83
CA THR A 120 -13.40 -13.34 -26.44
C THR A 120 -12.61 -14.05 -27.52
N SER A 121 -12.19 -15.28 -27.24
CA SER A 121 -11.84 -16.23 -28.30
C SER A 121 -13.07 -16.31 -29.20
N CYS A 122 -12.99 -15.68 -30.37
CA CYS A 122 -13.92 -15.95 -31.46
C CYS A 122 -13.67 -17.40 -31.88
N GLU A 123 -14.61 -18.28 -31.54
CA GLU A 123 -14.86 -19.51 -32.30
C GLU A 123 -15.82 -19.19 -33.44
#